data_AF-A0A438J0B0-F1
#
_entry.id   AF-A0A438J0B0-F1
#
_cell.length_a   1.000
_cell.length_b   1.000
_cell.length_c   1.000
_cell.angle_alpha   90.00
_cell.angle_beta   90.00
_cell.angle_gamma   90.00
#
_symmetry.space_group_name_H-M   'P 1'
#
loop_
_entity.id
_entity.type
_entity.pdbx_description
1 polymer ?
#
loop_
_entity_poly.entity_id
_entity_poly.type
_entity_poly.pdbx_seq_one_letter_code
_entity_poly.pdbx_strand_id
1 'polypeptide(L)'
;MWLQLVLSLISILTLTCYVLKETGEREGKFYAINVPLKDGIDDTSFTRLFKTIIAKVVETYQPGVIVLQCGADSLAGDRLGCFNLSIDGHAECVRFVKKFNLPLLVTGGGGYTKENVARCWTVETGVLLDTELPNAYLSLMLFPYAYWHFLVPNNINFLAEIPENEYIKYFAPEYSLKIPNGHIENLNSKSYIGTIKMQVLENLRCIQHAPSVQMQEVSRFQKFTIDPILK
;
A
#
# COMPACT_ATOMS: atom_id res chain seq x y z
N MET A 1 0.44 -7.40 18.37
CA MET A 1 0.88 -6.08 17.86
C MET A 1 0.91 -6.23 16.36
N TRP A 2 -0.22 -5.92 15.72
CA TRP A 2 -0.53 -6.32 14.35
C TRP A 2 -0.26 -5.12 13.44
N LEU A 3 0.91 -5.11 12.81
CA LEU A 3 1.09 -4.39 11.57
C LEU A 3 0.69 -5.36 10.45
N GLN A 4 0.00 -4.93 9.39
CA GLN A 4 -0.19 -5.78 8.20
C GLN A 4 -0.21 -4.95 6.92
N LEU A 5 0.56 -5.42 5.93
CA LEU A 5 0.49 -5.07 4.51
C LEU A 5 0.39 -6.44 3.83
N VAL A 6 -0.85 -6.90 3.61
CA VAL A 6 -1.19 -8.22 3.07
C VAL A 6 -1.45 -8.09 1.58
N LEU A 7 -0.57 -8.65 0.77
CA LEU A 7 -0.93 -8.96 -0.62
C LEU A 7 -1.59 -10.32 -0.64
N SER A 8 -2.90 -10.38 -0.94
CA SER A 8 -3.62 -11.64 -1.17
C SER A 8 -3.90 -11.74 -2.67
N LEU A 9 -3.09 -12.54 -3.37
CA LEU A 9 -3.36 -12.91 -4.75
C LEU A 9 -4.29 -14.13 -4.73
N ILE A 10 -5.38 -14.15 -5.49
CA ILE A 10 -6.34 -15.26 -5.39
C ILE A 10 -5.68 -16.60 -5.81
N SER A 11 -5.49 -17.48 -4.80
CA SER A 11 -5.04 -18.90 -4.77
C SER A 11 -3.73 -19.25 -4.02
N ILE A 12 -3.51 -18.99 -2.72
CA ILE A 12 -3.22 -17.70 -2.10
C ILE A 12 -1.70 -17.62 -1.91
N LEU A 13 -1.03 -16.70 -2.61
CA LEU A 13 0.32 -16.27 -2.26
C LEU A 13 0.23 -15.05 -1.34
N THR A 14 0.57 -15.23 -0.06
CA THR A 14 0.59 -14.13 0.91
C THR A 14 1.98 -13.55 1.00
N LEU A 15 2.14 -12.24 0.77
CA LEU A 15 3.35 -11.51 1.13
C LEU A 15 3.12 -10.67 2.38
N THR A 16 3.94 -10.89 3.41
CA THR A 16 3.88 -10.15 4.67
C THR A 16 5.26 -9.72 5.13
N CYS A 17 5.41 -8.46 5.51
CA CYS A 17 6.68 -7.91 5.97
C CYS A 17 6.86 -8.03 7.50
N TYR A 18 6.89 -9.26 8.06
CA TYR A 18 7.03 -9.52 9.51
C TYR A 18 8.07 -10.57 9.87
N VAL A 19 8.43 -10.62 11.16
CA VAL A 19 9.48 -11.44 11.81
C VAL A 19 9.23 -12.97 11.71
N LEU A 20 8.09 -13.42 11.19
CA LEU A 20 7.76 -14.84 11.15
C LEU A 20 8.43 -15.54 9.95
N LYS A 21 9.20 -16.60 10.23
CA LYS A 21 9.80 -17.47 9.21
C LYS A 21 8.90 -18.66 8.92
N GLU A 22 7.70 -18.38 8.41
CA GLU A 22 6.76 -19.42 7.97
C GLU A 22 6.66 -19.40 6.44
N THR A 23 6.60 -20.59 5.83
CA THR A 23 6.51 -20.73 4.37
C THR A 23 5.24 -21.45 3.92
N GLY A 24 4.26 -21.60 4.82
CA GLY A 24 3.05 -22.39 4.57
C GLY A 24 3.30 -23.90 4.72
N GLU A 25 2.23 -24.68 4.67
CA GLU A 25 2.27 -26.12 4.88
C GLU A 25 1.58 -26.88 3.75
N ARG A 26 1.96 -28.15 3.57
CA ARG A 26 1.39 -29.08 2.58
C ARG A 26 1.42 -28.46 1.17
N GLU A 27 0.29 -28.44 0.47
CA GLU A 27 0.14 -27.85 -0.87
C GLU A 27 0.35 -26.33 -0.88
N GLY A 28 0.21 -25.66 0.28
CA GLY A 28 0.48 -24.23 0.45
C GLY A 28 1.94 -23.91 0.78
N LYS A 29 2.83 -24.91 0.82
CA LYS A 29 4.26 -24.67 1.08
C LYS A 29 4.88 -23.86 -0.06
N PHE A 30 5.66 -22.85 0.30
CA PHE A 30 6.23 -21.79 -0.54
C PHE A 30 5.23 -20.74 -1.07
N TYR A 31 3.92 -20.93 -0.84
CA TYR A 31 2.90 -19.92 -1.16
C TYR A 31 2.65 -18.96 0.02
N ALA A 32 3.41 -19.03 1.10
CA ALA A 32 3.51 -17.93 2.06
C ALA A 32 4.93 -17.38 2.02
N ILE A 33 5.06 -16.11 1.64
CA ILE A 33 6.33 -15.41 1.59
C ILE A 33 6.34 -14.35 2.68
N ASN A 34 7.27 -14.49 3.61
CA ASN A 34 7.47 -13.53 4.69
C ASN A 34 8.80 -12.79 4.48
N VAL A 35 8.77 -11.47 4.63
CA VAL A 35 9.91 -10.57 4.50
C VAL A 35 10.19 -9.96 5.86
N PRO A 36 10.98 -10.63 6.72
CA PRO A 36 11.26 -10.10 8.06
C PRO A 36 12.11 -8.85 7.95
N LEU A 37 11.58 -7.72 8.42
CA LEU A 37 12.29 -6.44 8.48
C LEU A 37 12.51 -6.04 9.93
N LYS A 38 13.57 -5.28 10.16
CA LYS A 38 13.87 -4.64 11.45
C LYS A 38 13.30 -3.22 11.47
N ASP A 39 13.31 -2.64 12.65
CA ASP A 39 12.86 -1.27 12.87
C ASP A 39 13.60 -0.24 12.00
N GLY A 40 12.90 0.86 11.73
CA GLY A 40 13.45 2.04 11.07
C GLY A 40 13.71 1.89 9.58
N ILE A 41 13.14 0.89 8.89
CA ILE A 41 13.32 0.79 7.44
C ILE A 41 12.85 2.07 6.74
N ASP A 42 13.70 2.60 5.86
CA ASP A 42 13.45 3.80 5.06
C ASP A 42 12.82 3.49 3.69
N ASP A 43 12.29 4.53 3.05
CA ASP A 43 11.66 4.46 1.72
C ASP A 43 12.55 3.80 0.67
N THR A 44 13.83 4.16 0.63
CA THR A 44 14.75 3.69 -0.42
C THR A 44 14.99 2.19 -0.30
N SER A 45 15.19 1.70 0.93
CA SER A 45 15.44 0.30 1.22
C SER A 45 14.17 -0.52 1.01
N PHE A 46 13.04 -0.04 1.51
CA PHE A 46 11.75 -0.71 1.43
C PHE A 46 11.25 -0.81 -0.01
N THR A 47 11.12 0.31 -0.73
CA THR A 47 10.57 0.33 -2.10
C THR A 47 11.42 -0.51 -3.05
N ARG A 48 12.75 -0.48 -2.93
CA ARG A 48 13.64 -1.31 -3.76
C ARG A 48 13.43 -2.80 -3.50
N LEU A 49 13.35 -3.20 -2.23
CA LEU A 49 13.11 -4.60 -1.87
C LEU A 49 11.72 -5.05 -2.34
N PHE A 50 10.69 -4.24 -2.04
CA PHE A 50 9.30 -4.47 -2.43
C PHE A 50 9.17 -4.68 -3.93
N LYS A 51 9.65 -3.73 -4.75
CA LYS A 51 9.59 -3.82 -6.22
C LYS A 51 10.25 -5.09 -6.75
N THR A 52 11.41 -5.45 -6.20
CA THR A 52 12.15 -6.65 -6.60
C THR A 52 11.35 -7.93 -6.29
N ILE A 53 10.80 -8.03 -5.08
CA ILE A 53 10.04 -9.21 -4.65
C ILE A 53 8.73 -9.30 -5.43
N ILE A 54 7.97 -8.21 -5.52
CA ILE A 54 6.67 -8.20 -6.20
C ILE A 54 6.80 -8.46 -7.69
N ALA A 55 7.80 -7.89 -8.36
CA ALA A 55 8.06 -8.22 -9.76
C ALA A 55 8.28 -9.73 -9.93
N LYS A 56 9.08 -10.34 -9.06
CA LYS A 56 9.34 -11.79 -9.13
C LYS A 56 8.11 -12.62 -8.79
N VAL A 57 7.32 -12.18 -7.82
CA VAL A 57 6.04 -12.81 -7.46
C VAL A 57 5.11 -12.83 -8.66
N VAL A 58 4.88 -11.69 -9.31
CA VAL A 58 3.99 -11.61 -10.48
C VAL A 58 4.52 -12.45 -11.64
N GLU A 59 5.83 -12.43 -11.88
CA GLU A 59 6.49 -13.23 -12.93
C GLU A 59 6.31 -14.75 -12.71
N THR A 60 6.55 -15.22 -11.49
CA THR A 60 6.53 -16.66 -11.17
C THR A 60 5.12 -17.18 -10.93
N TYR A 61 4.31 -16.45 -10.16
CA TYR A 61 2.99 -16.90 -9.73
C TYR A 61 1.89 -16.59 -10.76
N GLN A 62 2.06 -15.56 -11.60
CA GLN A 62 1.09 -15.15 -12.63
C GLN A 62 -0.35 -15.00 -12.10
N PRO A 63 -0.58 -14.08 -11.14
CA PRO A 63 -1.91 -13.91 -10.54
C PRO A 63 -2.92 -13.35 -11.54
N GLY A 64 -4.17 -13.81 -11.44
CA GLY A 64 -5.29 -13.21 -12.19
C GLY A 64 -5.87 -11.93 -11.56
N VAL A 65 -5.56 -11.67 -10.28
CA VAL A 65 -6.04 -10.52 -9.51
C VAL A 65 -5.12 -10.27 -8.33
N ILE A 66 -5.00 -9.00 -7.94
CA ILE A 66 -4.22 -8.56 -6.78
C ILE A 66 -5.14 -7.95 -5.74
N VAL A 67 -5.09 -8.44 -4.50
CA VAL A 67 -5.59 -7.69 -3.33
C VAL A 67 -4.40 -7.06 -2.63
N LEU A 68 -4.32 -5.74 -2.61
CA LEU A 68 -3.27 -4.95 -1.95
C LEU A 68 -3.83 -4.28 -0.71
N GLN A 69 -3.42 -4.76 0.47
CA GLN A 69 -3.81 -4.18 1.74
C GLN A 69 -2.79 -3.12 2.16
N CYS A 70 -3.22 -1.86 2.22
CA CYS A 70 -2.43 -0.66 2.46
C CYS A 70 -2.45 -0.23 3.93
N GLY A 71 -1.79 -1.01 4.79
CA GLY A 71 -1.62 -0.67 6.20
C GLY A 71 -0.76 0.59 6.38
N ALA A 72 -1.33 1.61 7.00
CA ALA A 72 -0.70 2.90 7.25
C ALA A 72 0.10 2.92 8.58
N ASP A 73 0.13 1.81 9.32
CA ASP A 73 0.96 1.61 10.50
C ASP A 73 2.47 1.43 10.17
N SER A 74 2.80 1.22 8.90
CA SER A 74 4.18 1.23 8.40
C SER A 74 4.76 2.64 8.20
N LEU A 75 3.94 3.69 8.37
CA LEU A 75 4.37 5.08 8.24
C LEU A 75 5.21 5.52 9.45
N ALA A 76 6.10 6.48 9.20
CA ALA A 76 6.85 7.15 10.25
C ALA A 76 5.91 7.82 11.27
N GLY A 77 6.26 7.70 12.55
CA GLY A 77 5.49 8.31 13.64
C GLY A 77 4.15 7.63 13.93
N ASP A 78 3.93 6.40 13.45
CA ASP A 78 2.80 5.59 13.90
C ASP A 78 2.93 5.24 15.40
N ARG A 79 1.81 5.09 16.11
CA ARG A 79 1.80 4.81 17.56
C ARG A 79 2.22 3.39 17.91
N LEU A 80 2.03 2.43 17.01
CA LEU A 80 2.37 1.01 17.22
C LEU A 80 3.42 0.51 16.24
N GLY A 81 3.54 1.15 15.08
CA GLY A 81 4.54 0.87 14.05
C GLY A 81 5.95 1.29 14.44
N CYS A 82 6.92 0.54 13.94
CA CYS A 82 8.35 0.80 14.14
C CYS A 82 9.09 1.09 12.83
N PHE A 83 8.38 1.34 11.73
CA PHE A 83 8.96 1.68 10.44
C PHE A 83 9.13 3.19 10.28
N ASN A 84 9.86 3.60 9.24
CA ASN A 84 10.15 5.00 8.97
C ASN A 84 9.81 5.39 7.52
N LEU A 85 8.66 4.91 7.02
CA LEU A 85 8.21 5.20 5.67
C LEU A 85 7.54 6.57 5.59
N SER A 86 7.80 7.30 4.52
CA SER A 86 6.99 8.45 4.12
C SER A 86 5.71 8.00 3.41
N ILE A 87 4.75 8.92 3.27
CA ILE A 87 3.55 8.68 2.46
C ILE A 87 3.93 8.44 0.99
N ASP A 88 4.94 9.15 0.47
CA ASP A 88 5.38 8.97 -0.92
C ASP A 88 6.01 7.57 -1.12
N GLY A 89 6.83 7.13 -0.16
CA GLY A 89 7.43 5.80 -0.16
C GLY A 89 6.38 4.69 -0.12
N HIS A 90 5.32 4.88 0.67
CA HIS A 90 4.19 3.97 0.76
C HIS A 90 3.33 3.97 -0.52
N ALA A 91 2.97 5.15 -1.02
CA ALA A 91 2.19 5.32 -2.26
C ALA A 91 2.93 4.80 -3.51
N GLU A 92 4.27 4.79 -3.51
CA GLU A 92 5.06 4.19 -4.58
C GLU A 92 4.85 2.66 -4.70
N CYS A 93 4.52 1.98 -3.60
CA CYS A 93 4.12 0.56 -3.65
C CYS A 93 2.81 0.38 -4.40
N VAL A 94 1.80 1.22 -4.14
CA VAL A 94 0.53 1.23 -4.88
C VAL A 94 0.76 1.53 -6.35
N ARG A 95 1.55 2.57 -6.65
CA ARG A 95 1.89 2.96 -8.03
C ARG A 95 2.60 1.82 -8.77
N PHE A 96 3.49 1.09 -8.09
CA PHE A 96 4.18 -0.04 -8.69
C PHE A 96 3.24 -1.20 -8.98
N VAL A 97 2.38 -1.59 -8.04
CA VAL A 97 1.42 -2.69 -8.21
C VAL A 97 0.41 -2.36 -9.31
N LYS A 98 -0.07 -1.12 -9.37
CA LYS A 98 -1.01 -0.66 -10.41
C LYS A 98 -0.47 -0.85 -11.83
N LYS A 99 0.85 -0.70 -12.04
CA LYS A 99 1.49 -0.84 -13.36
C LYS A 99 1.37 -2.23 -13.99
N PHE A 100 1.06 -3.27 -13.21
CA PHE A 100 0.86 -4.61 -13.76
C PHE A 100 -0.45 -4.75 -14.55
N ASN A 101 -1.37 -3.77 -14.47
CA ASN A 101 -2.65 -3.76 -15.19
C ASN A 101 -3.51 -5.03 -14.95
N LEU A 102 -3.40 -5.60 -13.75
CA LEU A 102 -4.27 -6.68 -13.28
C LEU A 102 -5.45 -6.09 -12.50
N PRO A 103 -6.59 -6.80 -12.42
CA PRO A 103 -7.65 -6.46 -11.48
C PRO A 103 -7.05 -6.25 -10.08
N LEU A 104 -7.25 -5.06 -9.52
CA LEU A 104 -6.63 -4.62 -8.27
C LEU A 104 -7.71 -4.21 -7.28
N LEU A 105 -7.79 -4.91 -6.15
CA LEU A 105 -8.57 -4.51 -4.99
C LEU A 105 -7.62 -3.90 -3.96
N VAL A 106 -7.78 -2.62 -3.64
CA VAL A 106 -7.03 -1.97 -2.58
C VAL A 106 -7.88 -1.89 -1.32
N THR A 107 -7.31 -2.28 -0.18
CA THR A 107 -7.99 -2.20 1.13
C THR A 107 -7.16 -1.38 2.10
N GLY A 108 -7.78 -0.80 3.12
CA GLY A 108 -7.06 -0.16 4.23
C GLY A 108 -6.39 -1.18 5.16
N GLY A 109 -6.29 -0.90 6.45
CA GLY A 109 -5.82 -1.85 7.47
C GLY A 109 -5.38 -1.15 8.73
N GLY A 110 -4.26 -1.59 9.32
CA GLY A 110 -3.70 -0.96 10.50
C GLY A 110 -3.21 0.47 10.23
N GLY A 111 -3.07 1.26 11.29
CA GLY A 111 -2.77 2.69 11.23
C GLY A 111 -3.32 3.38 12.48
N TYR A 112 -2.42 3.79 13.37
CA TYR A 112 -2.75 4.17 14.74
C TYR A 112 -2.44 5.64 15.05
N THR A 113 -1.78 6.34 14.13
CA THR A 113 -1.76 7.81 14.03
C THR A 113 -2.77 8.26 12.96
N LYS A 114 -4.02 8.49 13.38
CA LYS A 114 -5.21 8.66 12.50
C LYS A 114 -5.02 9.74 11.44
N GLU A 115 -4.33 10.82 11.79
CA GLU A 115 -4.05 11.95 10.92
C GLU A 115 -3.16 11.50 9.75
N ASN A 116 -2.15 10.67 10.02
CA ASN A 116 -1.27 10.12 8.99
C ASN A 116 -1.99 9.06 8.14
N VAL A 117 -2.89 8.29 8.74
CA VAL A 117 -3.76 7.36 7.98
C VAL A 117 -4.60 8.12 6.96
N ALA A 118 -5.26 9.21 7.38
CA ALA A 118 -6.07 10.03 6.48
C ALA A 118 -5.24 10.64 5.35
N ARG A 119 -4.05 11.18 5.66
CA ARG A 119 -3.12 11.70 4.64
C ARG A 119 -2.71 10.61 3.64
N CYS A 120 -2.29 9.45 4.15
CA CYS A 120 -1.79 8.34 3.34
C CYS A 120 -2.85 7.83 2.35
N TRP A 121 -4.02 7.43 2.85
CA TRP A 121 -5.07 6.87 2.00
C TRP A 121 -5.65 7.90 1.02
N THR A 122 -5.59 9.20 1.35
CA THR A 122 -5.93 10.28 0.40
C THR A 122 -4.94 10.31 -0.77
N VAL A 123 -3.64 10.26 -0.48
CA VAL A 123 -2.59 10.23 -1.51
C VAL A 123 -2.68 8.95 -2.36
N GLU A 124 -2.84 7.79 -1.73
CA GLU A 124 -2.99 6.51 -2.44
C GLU A 124 -4.23 6.50 -3.33
N THR A 125 -5.34 7.11 -2.90
CA THR A 125 -6.53 7.27 -3.74
C THR A 125 -6.23 8.13 -4.97
N GLY A 126 -5.48 9.24 -4.81
CA GLY A 126 -5.00 10.04 -5.94
C GLY A 126 -4.15 9.21 -6.93
N VAL A 127 -3.24 8.37 -6.41
CA VAL A 127 -2.46 7.43 -7.23
C VAL A 127 -3.34 6.44 -7.99
N LEU A 128 -4.36 5.88 -7.32
CA LEU A 128 -5.30 4.94 -7.94
C LEU A 128 -6.14 5.60 -9.04
N LEU A 129 -6.47 6.88 -8.90
CA LEU A 129 -7.22 7.66 -9.89
C LEU A 129 -6.35 8.31 -10.97
N ASP A 130 -5.03 8.09 -10.98
CA ASP A 130 -4.07 8.80 -11.83
C ASP A 130 -4.23 10.33 -11.77
N THR A 131 -4.62 10.83 -10.59
CA THR A 131 -4.91 12.24 -10.38
C THR A 131 -3.86 12.83 -9.45
N GLU A 132 -3.25 13.95 -9.88
CA GLU A 132 -2.40 14.73 -9.00
C GLU A 132 -3.26 15.50 -8.01
N LEU A 133 -2.94 15.39 -6.72
CA LEU A 133 -3.63 16.15 -5.69
C LEU A 133 -3.24 17.63 -5.81
N PRO A 134 -4.21 18.56 -5.75
CA PRO A 134 -3.93 19.97 -5.96
C PRO A 134 -3.05 20.53 -4.84
N ASN A 135 -2.00 21.27 -5.23
CA ASN A 135 -1.28 22.17 -4.32
C ASN A 135 -2.17 23.40 -4.11
N ALA A 136 -2.91 23.48 -3.01
CA ALA A 136 -3.93 24.51 -2.84
C ALA A 136 -3.35 25.90 -2.50
N TYR A 137 -2.97 26.68 -3.53
CA TYR A 137 -3.11 28.15 -3.57
C TYR A 137 -3.38 28.69 -4.99
N LEU A 138 -3.79 27.84 -5.94
CA LEU A 138 -4.15 28.29 -7.30
C LEU A 138 -5.66 28.27 -7.60
N SER A 139 -6.51 28.32 -6.57
CA SER A 139 -7.97 28.28 -6.77
C SER A 139 -8.78 29.36 -6.04
N LEU A 140 -8.15 30.30 -5.32
CA LEU A 140 -8.89 31.40 -4.66
C LEU A 140 -8.52 32.82 -5.09
N MET A 141 -7.53 33.01 -5.95
CA MET A 141 -7.39 34.25 -6.72
C MET A 141 -6.79 33.88 -8.07
N LEU A 142 -7.51 34.13 -9.16
CA LEU A 142 -7.08 34.36 -10.54
C LEU A 142 -8.08 33.75 -11.53
N PHE A 143 -9.13 34.54 -11.78
CA PHE A 143 -9.82 34.77 -13.04
C PHE A 143 -10.59 33.62 -13.75
N PRO A 144 -11.85 33.87 -14.15
CA PRO A 144 -12.57 33.01 -15.08
C PRO A 144 -12.01 33.26 -16.49
N TYR A 145 -11.29 32.32 -17.08
CA TYR A 145 -11.30 31.98 -18.52
C TYR A 145 -10.24 30.90 -18.81
N ALA A 146 -10.53 30.10 -19.83
CA ALA A 146 -9.81 28.94 -20.36
C ALA A 146 -8.27 28.99 -20.39
N TYR A 147 -7.69 27.77 -20.48
CA TYR A 147 -6.28 27.37 -20.70
C TYR A 147 -5.48 26.92 -19.48
N TRP A 148 -5.72 25.67 -19.03
CA TRP A 148 -4.82 24.97 -18.09
C TRP A 148 -4.23 23.65 -18.64
N HIS A 149 -4.38 23.36 -19.93
CA HIS A 149 -3.96 22.07 -20.49
C HIS A 149 -2.50 21.99 -20.99
N PHE A 150 -1.67 23.03 -20.82
CA PHE A 150 -0.37 23.07 -21.53
C PHE A 150 0.88 23.50 -20.75
N LEU A 151 0.85 23.82 -19.45
CA LEU A 151 2.05 24.29 -18.75
C LEU A 151 2.17 23.76 -17.31
N VAL A 152 2.06 22.45 -17.12
CA VAL A 152 2.56 21.82 -15.89
C VAL A 152 3.74 20.91 -16.26
N PRO A 153 4.99 21.32 -15.99
CA PRO A 153 6.15 20.45 -16.15
C PRO A 153 6.01 19.22 -15.25
N ASN A 154 6.36 18.04 -15.78
CA ASN A 154 6.30 16.71 -15.14
C ASN A 154 7.23 16.52 -13.91
N ASN A 155 7.53 17.57 -13.14
CA ASN A 155 8.51 17.51 -12.06
C ASN A 155 8.29 18.57 -10.96
N ILE A 156 7.03 18.79 -10.54
CA ILE A 156 6.73 19.74 -9.46
C ILE A 156 6.50 18.98 -8.15
N ASN A 157 7.30 19.36 -7.16
CA ASN A 157 7.25 18.88 -5.78
C ASN A 157 5.83 18.97 -5.20
N PHE A 158 5.36 17.85 -4.64
CA PHE A 158 4.15 17.74 -3.82
C PHE A 158 4.18 18.78 -2.70
N LEU A 159 3.38 19.84 -2.83
CA LEU A 159 3.04 20.79 -1.77
C LEU A 159 1.52 20.73 -1.62
N ALA A 160 1.01 19.51 -1.39
CA ALA A 160 -0.42 19.28 -1.26
C ALA A 160 -0.86 19.74 0.13
N GLU A 161 -1.36 20.96 0.17
CA GLU A 161 -2.10 21.50 1.31
C GLU A 161 -3.44 20.79 1.45
N ILE A 162 -3.86 20.59 2.69
CA ILE A 162 -5.11 19.88 2.97
C ILE A 162 -6.26 20.87 2.75
N PRO A 163 -7.24 20.55 1.88
CA PRO A 163 -8.40 21.42 1.66
C PRO A 163 -9.20 21.58 2.94
N GLU A 164 -9.92 22.70 3.06
CA GLU A 164 -10.79 22.94 4.21
C GLU A 164 -11.81 21.80 4.37
N ASN A 165 -11.89 21.26 5.60
CA ASN A 165 -12.78 20.16 5.95
C ASN A 165 -13.12 20.21 7.44
N GLU A 166 -14.15 19.47 7.86
CA GLU A 166 -14.63 19.42 9.25
C GLU A 166 -13.52 19.04 10.26
N TYR A 167 -12.53 18.27 9.82
CA TYR A 167 -11.44 17.74 10.63
C TYR A 167 -10.11 18.48 10.43
N ILE A 168 -10.09 19.64 9.76
CA ILE A 168 -8.85 20.36 9.41
C ILE A 168 -7.95 20.65 10.63
N LYS A 169 -8.55 20.86 11.80
CA LYS A 169 -7.86 21.11 13.07
C LYS A 169 -6.95 19.97 13.52
N TYR A 170 -7.21 18.73 13.07
CA TYR A 170 -6.37 17.57 13.39
C TYR A 170 -5.04 17.59 12.64
N PHE A 171 -4.93 18.36 11.56
CA PHE A 171 -3.73 18.42 10.72
C PHE A 171 -2.82 19.61 11.04
N ALA A 172 -3.12 20.36 12.10
CA ALA A 172 -2.28 21.43 12.60
C ALA A 172 -0.94 20.90 13.16
N PRO A 173 0.13 21.72 13.17
CA PRO A 173 0.19 23.10 12.67
C PRO A 173 0.49 23.21 11.17
N GLU A 174 0.93 22.14 10.50
CA GLU A 174 1.44 22.24 9.12
C GLU A 174 0.34 22.23 8.05
N TYR A 175 -0.84 21.67 8.35
CA TYR A 175 -1.98 21.53 7.42
C TYR A 175 -1.59 20.94 6.05
N SER A 176 -0.58 20.08 6.04
CA SER A 176 0.00 19.46 4.85
C SER A 176 -0.25 17.96 4.83
N LEU A 177 -0.31 17.39 3.62
CA LEU A 177 -0.28 15.94 3.44
C LEU A 177 1.08 15.32 3.79
N LYS A 178 2.15 16.11 3.99
CA LYS A 178 3.43 15.57 4.44
C LYS A 178 3.39 15.18 5.91
N ILE A 179 4.05 14.07 6.23
CA ILE A 179 4.35 13.69 7.60
C ILE A 179 5.75 14.19 7.98
N PRO A 180 5.97 14.64 9.23
CA PRO A 180 7.31 14.88 9.71
C PRO A 180 8.09 13.55 9.67
N ASN A 181 9.28 13.55 9.09
CA ASN A 181 10.12 12.36 9.06
C ASN A 181 10.46 11.94 10.50
N GLY A 182 10.25 10.67 10.82
CA GLY A 182 10.74 10.10 12.08
C GLY A 182 12.26 10.00 12.06
N HIS A 183 12.91 10.38 13.16
CA HIS A 183 14.33 10.07 13.37
C HIS A 183 14.45 8.69 14.04
N ILE A 184 14.04 7.64 13.32
CA ILE A 184 14.30 6.26 13.72
C ILE A 184 15.52 5.78 12.93
N GLU A 185 16.51 5.25 13.64
CA GLU A 185 17.70 4.64 13.00
C GLU A 185 17.29 3.41 12.19
N ASN A 186 17.76 3.32 10.95
CA ASN A 186 17.47 2.17 10.10
C ASN A 186 18.36 0.98 10.48
N LEU A 187 17.79 0.00 11.19
CA LEU A 187 18.49 -1.22 11.63
C LEU A 187 18.65 -2.26 10.49
N ASN A 188 18.18 -1.96 9.28
CA ASN A 188 18.19 -2.84 8.12
C ASN A 188 19.42 -2.59 7.25
N SER A 189 20.57 -3.14 7.66
CA SER A 189 21.79 -3.03 6.87
C SER A 189 21.61 -3.60 5.44
N LYS A 190 22.37 -3.07 4.48
CA LYS A 190 22.32 -3.55 3.08
C LYS A 190 22.60 -5.06 2.97
N SER A 191 23.49 -5.57 3.80
CA SER A 191 23.81 -7.01 3.87
C SER A 191 22.60 -7.81 4.37
N TYR A 192 21.94 -7.36 5.44
CA TYR A 192 20.75 -8.00 5.98
C TYR A 192 19.60 -8.07 4.96
N ILE A 193 19.29 -6.94 4.31
CA ILE A 193 18.29 -6.88 3.23
C ILE A 193 18.69 -7.79 2.06
N GLY A 194 19.98 -7.85 1.73
CA GLY A 194 20.51 -8.75 0.71
C GLY A 194 20.23 -10.23 1.02
N THR A 195 20.47 -10.65 2.26
CA THR A 195 20.19 -12.02 2.73
C THR A 195 18.70 -12.36 2.65
N ILE A 196 17.82 -11.46 3.10
CA ILE A 196 16.36 -11.66 3.03
C ILE A 196 15.92 -11.78 1.57
N LYS A 197 16.40 -10.87 0.72
CA LYS A 197 16.09 -10.88 -0.71
C LYS A 197 16.46 -12.23 -1.34
N MET A 198 17.67 -12.72 -1.06
CA MET A 198 18.10 -14.03 -1.57
C MET A 198 17.20 -15.16 -1.06
N GLN A 199 16.91 -15.20 0.23
CA GLN A 199 16.03 -16.22 0.81
C GLN A 199 14.63 -16.22 0.19
N VAL A 200 14.03 -15.05 0.02
CA VAL A 200 12.71 -14.89 -0.62
C VAL A 200 12.75 -15.34 -2.08
N LEU A 201 13.77 -14.94 -2.83
CA LEU A 201 13.90 -15.33 -4.24
C LEU A 201 14.12 -16.83 -4.41
N GLU A 202 14.86 -17.50 -3.51
CA GLU A 202 14.99 -18.96 -3.52
C GLU A 202 13.65 -19.65 -3.21
N ASN A 203 12.90 -19.17 -2.22
CA ASN A 203 11.57 -19.71 -1.94
C ASN A 203 10.62 -19.57 -3.14
N LEU A 204 10.67 -18.44 -3.85
CA LEU A 204 9.87 -18.21 -5.04
C LEU A 204 10.25 -19.16 -6.19
N ARG A 205 11.51 -19.62 -6.29
CA ARG A 205 11.91 -20.63 -7.30
C ARG A 205 11.26 -21.99 -7.07
N CYS A 206 10.79 -22.27 -5.85
CA CYS A 206 10.10 -23.52 -5.54
C CYS A 206 8.63 -23.51 -5.95
N ILE A 207 8.07 -22.36 -6.34
CA ILE A 207 6.70 -22.25 -6.84
C ILE A 207 6.66 -22.79 -8.28
N GLN A 208 5.83 -23.79 -8.53
CA GLN A 208 5.71 -24.43 -9.85
C GLN A 208 4.65 -23.77 -10.74
N HIS A 209 3.52 -23.34 -10.15
CA HIS A 209 2.40 -22.70 -10.83
C HIS A 209 1.42 -22.12 -9.80
N ALA A 210 0.52 -21.21 -10.19
CA ALA A 210 -0.61 -20.89 -9.31
C ALA A 210 -1.49 -22.15 -9.12
N PRO A 211 -1.79 -22.58 -7.87
CA PRO A 211 -2.71 -23.67 -7.65
C PRO A 211 -4.11 -23.21 -8.11
N SER A 212 -4.83 -24.08 -8.82
CA SER A 212 -6.17 -23.74 -9.31
C SER A 212 -7.17 -23.79 -8.16
N VAL A 213 -7.66 -22.64 -7.71
CA VAL A 213 -8.84 -22.57 -6.84
C VAL A 213 -10.07 -22.47 -7.72
N GLN A 214 -11.02 -23.40 -7.55
CA GLN A 214 -12.29 -23.35 -8.25
C GLN A 214 -13.08 -22.14 -7.76
N MET A 215 -13.26 -21.15 -8.63
CA MET A 215 -14.14 -20.01 -8.35
C MET A 215 -15.59 -20.50 -8.45
N GLN A 216 -16.33 -20.45 -7.34
CA GLN A 216 -17.76 -20.70 -7.34
C GLN A 216 -18.49 -19.36 -7.48
N GLU A 217 -19.34 -19.22 -8.50
CA GLU A 217 -20.24 -18.08 -8.57
C GLU A 217 -21.19 -18.12 -7.37
N VAL A 218 -21.14 -17.08 -6.55
CA VAL A 218 -22.16 -16.86 -5.52
C VAL A 218 -23.44 -16.47 -6.26
N SER A 219 -24.51 -17.25 -6.06
CA SER A 219 -25.82 -16.98 -6.65
C SER A 219 -26.22 -15.52 -6.36
N ARG A 220 -26.41 -14.72 -7.41
CA ARG A 220 -26.87 -13.33 -7.26
C ARG A 220 -28.27 -13.34 -6.63
N PHE A 221 -28.32 -13.03 -5.33
CA PHE A 221 -29.50 -12.77 -4.50
C PHE A 221 -30.78 -13.57 -4.82
N GLN A 222 -31.11 -14.53 -3.94
CA GLN A 222 -32.51 -14.65 -3.50
C GLN A 222 -32.94 -13.27 -3.00
N LYS A 223 -34.00 -12.69 -3.57
CA LYS A 223 -34.62 -11.48 -3.03
C LYS A 223 -34.92 -11.76 -1.55
N PHE A 224 -34.26 -11.05 -0.63
CA PHE A 224 -34.73 -10.98 0.74
C PHE A 224 -36.02 -10.16 0.71
N THR A 225 -37.15 -10.86 0.62
CA THR A 225 -38.45 -10.27 0.89
C THR A 225 -38.44 -9.90 2.37
N ILE A 226 -38.49 -8.60 2.66
CA ILE A 226 -38.70 -8.13 4.04
C ILE A 226 -40.15 -8.48 4.36
N ASP A 227 -40.38 -9.46 5.24
CA ASP A 227 -41.71 -9.77 5.73
C ASP A 227 -42.28 -8.56 6.48
N PRO A 228 -43.43 -8.00 6.06
CA PRO A 228 -44.05 -6.87 6.73
C PRO A 228 -44.87 -7.36 7.93
N ILE A 229 -44.21 -7.90 8.97
CA ILE A 229 -44.86 -8.18 10.25
C ILE A 229 -43.98 -7.70 11.40
N LEU A 230 -43.93 -6.38 11.56
CA LEU A 230 -43.82 -5.70 12.85
C LEU A 230 -44.65 -4.40 12.72
N LYS A 231 -45.96 -4.55 12.93
CA LYS A 231 -46.87 -3.47 13.34
C LYS A 231 -47.43 -3.85 14.70
#